data_AF-A0A550HKH8-F1
#
_entry.id   AF-A0A550HKH8-F1
#
_cell.length_a   1.000
_cell.length_b   1.000
_cell.length_c   1.000
_cell.angle_alpha   90.00
_cell.angle_beta   90.00
_cell.angle_gamma   90.00
#
_symmetry.space_group_name_H-M   'P 1'
#
loop_
_entity.id
_entity.type
_entity.pdbx_description
1 polymer ?
#
loop_
_entity_poly.entity_id
_entity_poly.type
_entity_poly.pdbx_seq_one_letter_code
_entity_poly.pdbx_strand_id
1 'polypeptide(L)'
;MRAARAARLVVAELARRVWLYVWPSAAGRRNRAYLRERLVALPLLAVVAFGALGWAYSGVRDDSAYVRDRLAPALVGLANAKASLFIAQGEAEENLAEGRAAELSGLSERYRTRVARATQSLNQVTRSGALTVAEEQELRVVSALVVDYTGWIGRAQNHVADPVLRDAELTYARSMLCSTPVAVSDRQDRYPPCNPTVGSAATSIVDRVAGLERQLRERLADRAAWSGTVIVATVVCILALVLLAAGLWRTVSFLRRRFRIRLSVPLAVAALPLLAVPLLTTDALLARHAQKEAVPVADALAQRTSPRTETIAEERPFDGPDPRAIEVLEARIDDGLSDGRLAFLDGVAPFVFPAGLVSAALAGGVLHSYRREYLVVARPGAVS
;
A
#
# COMPACT_ATOMS: atom_id res chain seq x y z
N MET A 1 12.90 16.36 -29.59
CA MET A 1 13.99 15.57 -30.25
C MET A 1 15.41 15.80 -29.72
N ARG A 2 15.84 17.03 -29.38
CA ARG A 2 17.22 17.29 -28.87
C ARG A 2 17.53 16.64 -27.50
N ALA A 3 16.57 16.64 -26.56
CA ALA A 3 16.73 16.00 -25.24
C ALA A 3 16.95 14.48 -25.31
N ALA A 4 16.28 13.79 -26.24
CA ALA A 4 16.43 12.35 -26.43
C ALA A 4 17.82 11.96 -26.99
N ARG A 5 18.43 12.82 -27.83
CA ARG A 5 19.81 12.63 -28.30
C ARG A 5 20.83 12.87 -27.21
N ALA A 6 20.64 13.91 -26.38
CA ALA A 6 21.51 14.18 -25.24
C ALA A 6 21.47 13.03 -24.21
N ALA A 7 20.27 12.52 -23.89
CA ALA A 7 20.11 11.37 -23.02
C ALA A 7 20.83 10.12 -23.56
N ARG A 8 20.70 9.81 -24.86
CA ARG A 8 21.40 8.67 -25.49
C ARG A 8 22.92 8.79 -25.43
N LEU A 9 23.47 10.00 -25.60
CA LEU A 9 24.92 10.23 -25.50
C LEU A 9 25.43 10.05 -24.07
N VAL A 10 24.69 10.55 -23.08
CA VAL A 10 25.04 10.34 -21.66
C VAL A 10 24.94 8.86 -21.29
N VAL A 11 23.90 8.16 -21.74
CA VAL A 11 23.73 6.71 -21.51
C VAL A 11 24.85 5.91 -22.19
N ALA A 12 25.24 6.26 -23.42
CA ALA A 12 26.33 5.59 -24.12
C ALA A 12 27.69 5.81 -23.44
N GLU A 13 27.96 7.02 -22.96
CA GLU A 13 29.21 7.32 -22.26
C GLU A 13 29.25 6.70 -20.85
N LEU A 14 28.12 6.67 -20.14
CA LEU A 14 27.98 5.91 -18.90
C LEU A 14 28.18 4.41 -19.14
N ALA A 15 27.56 3.85 -20.17
CA ALA A 15 27.72 2.46 -20.56
C ALA A 15 29.17 2.14 -20.93
N ARG A 16 29.86 3.04 -21.64
CA ARG A 16 31.28 2.91 -21.97
C ARG A 16 32.17 2.96 -20.73
N ARG A 17 31.92 3.89 -19.79
CA ARG A 17 32.66 3.98 -18.53
C ARG A 17 32.41 2.78 -17.63
N VAL A 18 31.17 2.32 -17.57
CA VAL A 18 30.80 1.07 -16.89
C VAL A 18 31.51 -0.11 -17.55
N TRP A 19 31.52 -0.20 -18.87
CA TRP A 19 32.21 -1.26 -19.60
C TRP A 19 33.72 -1.22 -19.40
N LEU A 20 34.35 -0.04 -19.35
CA LEU A 20 35.77 0.11 -19.03
C LEU A 20 36.08 -0.21 -17.56
N TYR A 21 35.15 0.07 -16.64
CA TYR A 21 35.25 -0.30 -15.22
C TYR A 21 35.11 -1.81 -15.02
N VAL A 22 34.21 -2.44 -15.79
CA VAL A 22 33.96 -3.89 -15.79
C VAL A 22 34.94 -4.64 -16.70
N TRP A 23 35.64 -4.00 -17.63
CA TRP A 23 36.65 -4.63 -18.49
C TRP A 23 37.80 -3.65 -18.72
N PRO A 24 38.63 -3.40 -17.69
CA PRO A 24 39.86 -2.67 -17.91
C PRO A 24 40.76 -3.55 -18.80
N SER A 25 41.09 -3.05 -19.99
CA SER A 25 42.01 -3.72 -20.90
C SER A 25 43.30 -4.04 -20.13
N ALA A 26 43.70 -5.31 -20.11
CA ALA A 26 44.88 -5.81 -19.40
C ALA A 26 46.23 -5.25 -19.91
N ALA A 27 46.18 -4.31 -20.86
CA ALA A 27 47.34 -3.63 -21.40
C ALA A 27 47.88 -2.58 -20.42
N GLY A 28 48.78 -3.02 -19.52
CA GLY A 28 49.90 -2.20 -19.05
C GLY A 28 49.64 -1.00 -18.13
N ARG A 29 48.43 -0.76 -17.60
CA ARG A 29 48.23 0.32 -16.60
C ARG A 29 48.98 -0.02 -15.30
N ARG A 30 49.89 0.88 -14.88
CA ARG A 30 50.61 0.83 -13.60
C ARG A 30 49.63 0.52 -12.46
N ASN A 31 49.88 -0.53 -11.68
CA ASN A 31 49.06 -1.02 -10.55
C ASN A 31 48.52 0.09 -9.61
N ARG A 32 49.25 1.21 -9.48
CA ARG A 32 48.83 2.40 -8.73
C ARG A 32 47.55 3.06 -9.26
N ALA A 33 47.38 3.15 -10.57
CA ALA A 33 46.21 3.78 -11.18
C ALA A 33 44.94 2.95 -10.93
N TYR A 34 45.04 1.62 -11.04
CA TYR A 34 43.96 0.69 -10.77
C TYR A 34 43.49 0.74 -9.30
N LEU A 35 44.42 0.74 -8.34
CA LEU A 35 44.08 0.87 -6.92
C LEU A 35 43.45 2.23 -6.59
N ARG A 36 43.93 3.32 -7.20
CA ARG A 36 43.38 4.67 -6.99
C ARG A 36 41.95 4.79 -7.52
N GLU A 37 41.68 4.24 -8.69
CA GLU A 37 40.35 4.25 -9.30
C GLU A 37 39.34 3.47 -8.42
N ARG A 38 39.75 2.30 -7.91
CA ARG A 38 38.89 1.47 -7.04
C ARG A 38 38.66 2.04 -5.64
N LEU A 39 39.63 2.79 -5.11
CA LEU A 39 39.50 3.46 -3.83
C LEU A 39 38.38 4.51 -3.82
N VAL A 40 38.07 5.09 -4.99
CA VAL A 40 36.95 6.03 -5.14
C VAL A 40 35.67 5.33 -5.61
N ALA A 41 35.79 4.41 -6.57
CA ALA A 41 34.63 3.80 -7.20
C ALA A 41 33.87 2.83 -6.30
N LEU A 42 34.55 2.00 -5.50
CA LEU A 42 33.86 1.03 -4.62
C LEU A 42 33.05 1.69 -3.50
N PRO A 43 33.58 2.67 -2.75
CA PRO A 43 32.78 3.38 -1.76
C PRO A 43 31.61 4.12 -2.39
N LEU A 44 31.82 4.78 -3.54
CA LEU A 44 30.77 5.50 -4.23
C LEU A 44 29.65 4.56 -4.71
N LEU A 45 30.00 3.40 -5.28
CA LEU A 45 29.03 2.38 -5.67
C LEU A 45 28.26 1.83 -4.47
N ALA A 46 28.91 1.64 -3.32
CA ALA A 46 28.23 1.22 -2.10
C ALA A 46 27.21 2.27 -1.65
N VAL A 47 27.59 3.55 -1.56
CA VAL A 47 26.67 4.62 -1.17
C VAL A 47 25.47 4.70 -2.12
N VAL A 48 25.71 4.65 -3.44
CA VAL A 48 24.64 4.70 -4.44
C VAL A 48 23.74 3.47 -4.36
N ALA A 49 24.31 2.26 -4.24
CA ALA A 49 23.55 1.02 -4.15
C ALA A 49 22.66 0.99 -2.92
N PHE A 50 23.22 1.23 -1.72
CA PHE A 50 22.47 1.17 -0.47
C PHE A 50 21.54 2.37 -0.28
N GLY A 51 21.88 3.54 -0.84
CA GLY A 51 20.97 4.70 -0.87
C GLY A 51 19.75 4.45 -1.76
N ALA A 52 19.96 3.95 -2.98
CA ALA A 52 18.87 3.60 -3.89
C ALA A 52 18.02 2.44 -3.33
N LEU A 53 18.67 1.41 -2.75
CA LEU A 53 17.98 0.29 -2.11
C LEU A 53 17.14 0.76 -0.92
N GLY A 54 17.74 1.53 -0.01
CA GLY A 54 17.05 2.04 1.18
C GLY A 54 15.84 2.89 0.80
N TRP A 55 15.98 3.76 -0.19
CA TRP A 55 14.88 4.59 -0.71
C TRP A 55 13.76 3.76 -1.34
N ALA A 56 14.10 2.82 -2.22
CA ALA A 56 13.11 1.96 -2.87
C ALA A 56 12.40 1.06 -1.84
N TYR A 57 13.15 0.52 -0.88
CA TYR A 57 12.64 -0.34 0.18
C TYR A 57 11.73 0.43 1.14
N SER A 58 12.13 1.62 1.61
CA SER A 58 11.29 2.43 2.50
C SER A 58 10.00 2.84 1.80
N GLY A 59 10.06 3.25 0.52
CA GLY A 59 8.87 3.61 -0.24
C GLY A 59 7.84 2.48 -0.32
N VAL A 60 8.26 1.26 -0.70
CA VAL A 60 7.36 0.09 -0.76
C VAL A 60 6.76 -0.23 0.62
N ARG A 61 7.54 -0.05 1.68
CA ARG A 61 7.09 -0.35 3.04
C ARG A 61 6.13 0.70 3.59
N ASP A 62 6.40 1.97 3.33
CA ASP A 62 5.53 3.09 3.73
C ASP A 62 4.19 2.97 3.00
N ASP A 63 4.19 2.58 1.72
CA ASP A 63 2.96 2.31 0.98
C ASP A 63 2.20 1.11 1.54
N SER A 64 2.88 0.03 1.96
CA SER A 64 2.19 -1.15 2.54
C SER A 64 1.60 -0.85 3.91
N ALA A 65 2.33 -0.13 4.77
CA ALA A 65 1.83 0.34 6.05
C ALA A 65 0.64 1.32 5.86
N TYR A 66 0.74 2.25 4.92
CA TYR A 66 -0.36 3.18 4.60
C TYR A 66 -1.62 2.45 4.13
N VAL A 67 -1.47 1.44 3.28
CA VAL A 67 -2.60 0.62 2.81
C VAL A 67 -3.26 -0.11 3.97
N ARG A 68 -2.47 -0.79 4.80
CA ARG A 68 -2.95 -1.58 5.94
C ARG A 68 -3.60 -0.73 7.02
N ASP A 69 -2.90 0.29 7.48
CA ASP A 69 -3.28 1.03 8.68
C ASP A 69 -4.35 2.10 8.40
N ARG A 70 -4.51 2.50 7.13
CA ARG A 70 -5.40 3.60 6.74
C ARG A 70 -6.40 3.22 5.66
N LEU A 71 -5.95 2.82 4.47
CA LEU A 71 -6.87 2.61 3.33
C LEU A 71 -7.81 1.43 3.53
N ALA A 72 -7.31 0.28 3.99
CA ALA A 72 -8.10 -0.91 4.25
C ALA A 72 -9.23 -0.66 5.26
N PRO A 73 -8.97 -0.15 6.48
CA PRO A 73 -10.04 0.12 7.45
C PRO A 73 -11.01 1.21 6.98
N ALA A 74 -10.56 2.18 6.17
CA ALA A 74 -11.44 3.17 5.58
C ALA A 74 -12.43 2.55 4.58
N LEU A 75 -11.95 1.67 3.68
CA LEU A 75 -12.80 0.98 2.71
C LEU A 75 -13.80 0.03 3.39
N VAL A 76 -13.34 -0.72 4.38
CA VAL A 76 -14.20 -1.60 5.20
C VAL A 76 -15.26 -0.80 5.95
N GLY A 77 -14.88 0.32 6.58
CA GLY A 77 -15.80 1.17 7.30
C GLY A 77 -16.89 1.78 6.41
N LEU A 78 -16.54 2.24 5.20
CA LEU A 78 -17.52 2.75 4.23
C LEU A 78 -18.49 1.66 3.76
N ALA A 79 -17.99 0.47 3.45
CA ALA A 79 -18.81 -0.66 3.06
C ALA A 79 -19.77 -1.10 4.18
N ASN A 80 -19.29 -1.15 5.43
CA ASN A 80 -20.10 -1.50 6.60
C ASN A 80 -21.17 -0.44 6.89
N ALA A 81 -20.85 0.85 6.73
CA ALA A 81 -21.83 1.92 6.86
C ALA A 81 -22.95 1.80 5.82
N LYS A 82 -22.59 1.60 4.54
CA LYS A 82 -23.53 1.40 3.44
C LYS A 82 -24.44 0.19 3.69
N ALA A 83 -23.87 -0.98 3.98
CA ALA A 83 -24.63 -2.20 4.25
C ALA A 83 -25.56 -2.04 5.47
N SER A 84 -25.09 -1.42 6.55
CA SER A 84 -25.88 -1.21 7.77
C SER A 84 -27.06 -0.27 7.53
N LEU A 85 -26.91 0.79 6.73
CA LEU A 85 -28.01 1.72 6.39
C LEU A 85 -29.09 1.05 5.53
N PHE A 86 -28.70 0.22 4.56
CA PHE A 86 -29.68 -0.54 3.78
C PHE A 86 -30.47 -1.53 4.61
N ILE A 87 -29.81 -2.20 5.54
CA ILE A 87 -30.48 -3.14 6.44
C ILE A 87 -31.42 -2.38 7.38
N ALA A 88 -30.98 -1.22 7.89
CA ALA A 88 -31.86 -0.33 8.65
C ALA A 88 -33.09 0.09 7.84
N GLN A 89 -32.94 0.43 6.55
CA GLN A 89 -34.07 0.79 5.70
C GLN A 89 -35.09 -0.34 5.55
N GLY A 90 -34.63 -1.55 5.21
CA GLY A 90 -35.52 -2.70 5.07
C GLY A 90 -36.25 -3.05 6.36
N GLU A 91 -35.54 -2.98 7.49
CA GLU A 91 -36.12 -3.18 8.83
C GLU A 91 -37.17 -2.09 9.16
N ALA A 92 -36.91 -0.83 8.84
CA ALA A 92 -37.86 0.25 9.08
C ALA A 92 -39.14 0.08 8.25
N GLU A 93 -39.01 -0.22 6.95
CA GLU A 93 -40.14 -0.44 6.05
C GLU A 93 -41.02 -1.61 6.52
N GLU A 94 -40.42 -2.74 6.90
CA GLU A 94 -41.13 -3.92 7.38
C GLU A 94 -41.85 -3.67 8.71
N ASN A 95 -41.14 -3.16 9.72
CA ASN A 95 -41.72 -2.92 11.04
C ASN A 95 -42.88 -1.90 11.00
N LEU A 96 -42.82 -0.94 10.08
CA LEU A 96 -43.89 0.05 9.88
C LEU A 96 -45.06 -0.47 9.03
N ALA A 97 -44.79 -1.35 8.07
CA ALA A 97 -45.83 -1.99 7.26
C ALA A 97 -46.69 -2.96 8.10
N GLU A 98 -46.06 -3.70 9.01
CA GLU A 98 -46.72 -4.70 9.86
C GLU A 98 -47.38 -4.11 11.11
N GLY A 99 -47.33 -2.79 11.30
CA GLY A 99 -47.90 -2.11 12.47
C GLY A 99 -47.16 -2.37 13.80
N ARG A 100 -46.11 -3.21 13.80
CA ARG A 100 -45.31 -3.58 14.97
C ARG A 100 -44.67 -2.37 15.66
N ALA A 101 -44.42 -1.29 14.92
CA ALA A 101 -43.89 -0.04 15.48
C ALA A 101 -44.84 0.66 16.46
N ALA A 102 -46.16 0.42 16.36
CA ALA A 102 -47.17 1.00 17.25
C ALA A 102 -47.35 0.20 18.55
N GLU A 103 -46.83 -1.04 18.61
CA GLU A 103 -47.34 -2.04 19.53
C GLU A 103 -46.52 -2.28 20.80
N LEU A 104 -45.40 -1.58 21.10
CA LEU A 104 -44.90 -1.37 22.50
C LEU A 104 -43.53 -0.64 22.69
N SER A 105 -42.73 -0.30 21.66
CA SER A 105 -41.45 0.42 21.92
C SER A 105 -40.90 1.30 20.76
N GLY A 106 -41.68 1.59 19.73
CA GLY A 106 -41.22 2.32 18.53
C GLY A 106 -40.45 1.45 17.54
N LEU A 107 -39.67 2.06 16.63
CA LEU A 107 -38.83 1.33 15.65
C LEU A 107 -37.99 0.23 16.32
N SER A 108 -37.74 -0.87 15.59
CA SER A 108 -37.10 -2.07 16.14
C SER A 108 -35.69 -1.81 16.70
N GLU A 109 -35.29 -2.62 17.69
CA GLU A 109 -33.93 -2.57 18.25
C GLU A 109 -32.86 -2.85 17.18
N ARG A 110 -33.23 -3.68 16.19
CA ARG A 110 -32.39 -3.99 15.03
C ARG A 110 -32.15 -2.75 14.16
N TYR A 111 -33.18 -1.93 13.89
CA TYR A 111 -33.02 -0.64 13.21
C TYR A 111 -32.03 0.27 13.96
N ARG A 112 -32.24 0.49 15.26
CA ARG A 112 -31.38 1.39 16.06
C ARG A 112 -29.93 0.92 16.08
N THR A 113 -29.72 -0.38 16.27
CA THR A 113 -28.40 -1.00 16.26
C THR A 113 -27.70 -0.79 14.91
N ARG A 114 -28.41 -0.93 13.79
CA ARG A 114 -27.86 -0.76 12.44
C ARG A 114 -27.50 0.70 12.13
N VAL A 115 -28.33 1.66 12.53
CA VAL A 115 -28.02 3.09 12.41
C VAL A 115 -26.81 3.47 13.27
N ALA A 116 -26.73 2.98 14.50
CA ALA A 116 -25.60 3.20 15.39
C ALA A 116 -24.30 2.61 14.79
N ARG A 117 -24.35 1.37 14.28
CA ARG A 117 -23.22 0.73 13.58
C ARG A 117 -22.78 1.52 12.35
N ALA A 118 -23.71 2.02 11.55
CA ALA A 118 -23.38 2.84 10.39
C ALA A 118 -22.64 4.13 10.81
N THR A 119 -23.18 4.84 11.80
CA THR A 119 -22.59 6.08 12.33
C THR A 119 -21.20 5.85 12.93
N GLN A 120 -21.04 4.75 13.69
CA GLN A 120 -19.75 4.35 14.24
C GLN A 120 -18.73 4.04 13.14
N SER A 121 -19.12 3.31 12.10
CA SER A 121 -18.26 3.00 10.96
C SER A 121 -17.82 4.28 10.23
N LEU A 122 -18.71 5.23 9.96
CA LEU A 122 -18.35 6.53 9.36
C LEU A 122 -17.34 7.31 10.24
N ASN A 123 -17.54 7.32 11.56
CA ASN A 123 -16.59 7.94 12.48
C ASN A 123 -15.22 7.24 12.46
N GLN A 124 -15.19 5.91 12.35
CA GLN A 124 -13.95 5.15 12.22
C GLN A 124 -13.21 5.46 10.91
N VAL A 125 -13.94 5.64 9.80
CA VAL A 125 -13.35 6.09 8.53
C VAL A 125 -12.68 7.45 8.70
N THR A 126 -13.30 8.39 9.43
CA THR A 126 -12.68 9.70 9.71
C THR A 126 -11.38 9.55 10.50
N ARG A 127 -11.35 8.61 11.46
CA ARG A 127 -10.17 8.35 12.30
C ARG A 127 -9.06 7.57 11.60
N SER A 128 -9.35 6.91 10.48
CA SER A 128 -8.36 6.12 9.72
C SER A 128 -7.21 6.96 9.16
N GLY A 129 -7.40 8.28 9.00
CA GLY A 129 -6.40 9.18 8.38
C GLY A 129 -6.13 8.86 6.90
N ALA A 130 -7.03 8.11 6.25
CA ALA A 130 -6.95 7.74 4.84
C ALA A 130 -7.52 8.82 3.89
N LEU A 131 -8.41 9.65 4.43
CA LEU A 131 -9.14 10.69 3.70
C LEU A 131 -8.31 11.97 3.59
N THR A 132 -8.47 12.66 2.46
CA THR A 132 -8.03 14.04 2.29
C THR A 132 -9.03 15.02 2.95
N VAL A 133 -8.63 16.27 3.15
CA VAL A 133 -9.51 17.31 3.73
C VAL A 133 -10.84 17.46 2.96
N ALA A 134 -10.80 17.35 1.63
CA ALA A 134 -12.00 17.41 0.80
C ALA A 134 -12.90 16.17 1.00
N GLU A 135 -12.29 14.99 1.09
CA GLU A 135 -12.99 13.72 1.34
C GLU A 135 -13.57 13.64 2.76
N GLU A 136 -12.90 14.20 3.76
CA GLU A 136 -13.44 14.33 5.11
C GLU A 136 -14.66 15.24 5.15
N GLN A 137 -14.62 16.35 4.40
CA GLN A 137 -15.77 17.25 4.30
C GLN A 137 -16.96 16.55 3.64
N GLU A 138 -16.71 15.77 2.60
CA GLU A 138 -17.72 14.94 1.93
C GLU A 138 -18.31 13.90 2.91
N LEU A 139 -17.47 13.25 3.72
CA LEU A 139 -17.92 12.31 4.75
C LEU A 139 -18.76 12.98 5.85
N ARG A 140 -18.48 14.24 6.20
CA ARG A 140 -19.33 15.02 7.12
C ARG A 140 -20.70 15.30 6.52
N VAL A 141 -20.76 15.60 5.21
CA VAL A 141 -22.05 15.75 4.50
C VAL A 141 -22.82 14.43 4.52
N VAL A 142 -22.16 13.30 4.26
CA VAL A 142 -22.77 11.97 4.40
C VAL A 142 -23.32 11.75 5.81
N SER A 143 -22.54 12.10 6.84
CA SER A 143 -22.96 11.95 8.24
C SER A 143 -24.18 12.81 8.57
N ALA A 144 -24.25 14.04 8.06
CA ALA A 144 -25.41 14.91 8.20
C ALA A 144 -26.65 14.34 7.47
N LEU A 145 -26.47 13.82 6.25
CA LEU A 145 -27.55 13.16 5.51
C LEU A 145 -28.08 11.92 6.24
N VAL A 146 -27.22 11.17 6.93
CA VAL A 146 -27.65 10.04 7.78
C VAL A 146 -28.54 10.52 8.94
N VAL A 147 -28.22 11.67 9.55
CA VAL A 147 -29.09 12.27 10.58
C VAL A 147 -30.44 12.65 9.98
N ASP A 148 -30.46 13.33 8.83
CA ASP A 148 -31.72 13.70 8.16
C ASP A 148 -32.55 12.46 7.78
N TYR A 149 -31.89 11.43 7.26
CA TYR A 149 -32.48 10.11 6.97
C TYR A 149 -33.19 9.54 8.20
N THR A 150 -32.52 9.48 9.36
CA THR A 150 -33.14 8.98 10.60
C THR A 150 -34.31 9.84 11.05
N GLY A 151 -34.26 11.16 10.78
CA GLY A 151 -35.36 12.08 11.05
C GLY A 151 -36.61 11.78 10.21
N TRP A 152 -36.45 11.45 8.93
CA TRP A 152 -37.58 11.04 8.07
C TRP A 152 -38.20 9.72 8.50
N ILE A 153 -37.38 8.72 8.86
CA ILE A 153 -37.88 7.46 9.41
C ILE A 153 -38.63 7.68 10.74
N GLY A 154 -38.12 8.56 11.60
CA GLY A 154 -38.81 8.95 12.84
C GLY A 154 -40.15 9.64 12.59
N ARG A 155 -40.26 10.49 11.56
CA ARG A 155 -41.55 11.06 11.17
C ARG A 155 -42.52 10.00 10.66
N ALA A 156 -42.04 9.07 9.82
CA ALA A 156 -42.87 7.98 9.30
C ALA A 156 -43.46 7.13 10.44
N GLN A 157 -42.68 6.93 11.51
CA GLN A 157 -43.14 6.26 12.72
C GLN A 157 -44.25 7.06 13.44
N ASN A 158 -44.13 8.38 13.53
CA ASN A 158 -45.14 9.23 14.17
C ASN A 158 -46.46 9.27 13.37
N HIS A 159 -46.41 9.07 12.06
CA HIS A 159 -47.57 9.06 11.18
C HIS A 159 -48.08 7.64 10.86
N VAL A 160 -47.87 6.65 11.75
CA VAL A 160 -48.25 5.26 11.47
C VAL A 160 -49.75 5.07 11.17
N ALA A 161 -50.60 5.96 11.70
CA ALA A 161 -52.05 5.95 11.49
C ALA A 161 -52.48 6.55 10.14
N ASP A 162 -51.61 7.34 9.48
CA ASP A 162 -51.84 7.90 8.15
C ASP A 162 -50.95 7.18 7.14
N PRO A 163 -51.47 6.18 6.40
CA PRO A 163 -50.65 5.37 5.50
C PRO A 163 -50.08 6.18 4.34
N VAL A 164 -50.73 7.26 3.91
CA VAL A 164 -50.26 8.10 2.80
C VAL A 164 -49.06 8.92 3.24
N LEU A 165 -49.16 9.58 4.40
CA LEU A 165 -48.07 10.39 4.93
C LEU A 165 -46.86 9.53 5.32
N ARG A 166 -47.10 8.38 5.96
CA ARG A 166 -46.07 7.38 6.27
C ARG A 166 -45.31 6.94 5.02
N ASP A 167 -46.02 6.57 3.95
CA ASP A 167 -45.39 6.09 2.71
C ASP A 167 -44.59 7.20 2.00
N ALA A 168 -45.11 8.43 2.02
CA ALA A 168 -44.39 9.59 1.49
C ALA A 168 -43.06 9.85 2.25
N GLU A 169 -43.08 9.75 3.58
CA GLU A 169 -41.89 9.95 4.42
C GLU A 169 -40.87 8.82 4.27
N LEU A 170 -41.33 7.55 4.15
CA LEU A 170 -40.46 6.41 3.82
C LEU A 170 -39.84 6.54 2.43
N THR A 171 -40.62 6.98 1.44
CA THR A 171 -40.13 7.24 0.09
C THR A 171 -39.05 8.32 0.10
N TYR A 172 -39.25 9.39 0.88
CA TYR A 172 -38.26 10.45 1.00
C TYR A 172 -36.98 9.98 1.71
N ALA A 173 -37.10 9.25 2.83
CA ALA A 173 -35.96 8.64 3.50
C ALA A 173 -35.15 7.74 2.57
N ARG A 174 -35.84 6.94 1.74
CA ARG A 174 -35.22 6.09 0.73
C ARG A 174 -34.50 6.88 -0.36
N SER A 175 -35.08 8.00 -0.80
CA SER A 175 -34.45 8.89 -1.78
C SER A 175 -33.14 9.53 -1.26
N MET A 176 -33.02 9.73 0.07
CA MET A 176 -31.78 10.18 0.69
C MET A 176 -30.70 9.10 0.68
N LEU A 177 -31.08 7.83 0.82
CA LEU A 177 -30.16 6.71 0.70
C LEU A 177 -29.75 6.46 -0.75
N CYS A 178 -30.70 6.53 -1.68
CA CYS A 178 -30.54 6.12 -3.08
C CYS A 178 -31.20 7.08 -4.05
N SER A 179 -30.42 7.58 -5.01
CA SER A 179 -30.87 8.46 -6.08
C SER A 179 -31.71 7.76 -7.15
N THR A 180 -31.43 6.48 -7.40
CA THR A 180 -32.13 5.72 -8.45
C THR A 180 -33.44 5.17 -7.89
N PRO A 181 -34.59 5.46 -8.53
CA PRO A 181 -35.85 4.89 -8.11
C PRO A 181 -35.85 3.37 -8.30
N VAL A 182 -36.47 2.67 -7.37
CA VAL A 182 -36.50 1.20 -7.40
C VAL A 182 -37.43 0.71 -8.51
N ALA A 183 -36.89 -0.16 -9.35
CA ALA A 183 -37.62 -0.78 -10.45
C ALA A 183 -38.85 -1.52 -9.92
N VAL A 184 -39.92 -1.55 -10.72
CA VAL A 184 -41.18 -2.22 -10.33
C VAL A 184 -40.94 -3.70 -9.99
N SER A 185 -40.03 -4.35 -10.71
CA SER A 185 -39.61 -5.74 -10.49
C SER A 185 -38.99 -5.99 -9.13
N ASP A 186 -38.33 -4.98 -8.55
CA ASP A 186 -37.49 -5.11 -7.36
C ASP A 186 -38.21 -4.59 -6.11
N ARG A 187 -39.46 -4.10 -6.24
CA ARG A 187 -40.26 -3.61 -5.10
C ARG A 187 -40.62 -4.68 -4.09
N GLN A 188 -40.62 -5.95 -4.50
CA GLN A 188 -40.90 -7.08 -3.63
C GLN A 188 -39.64 -7.56 -2.88
N ASP A 189 -38.45 -7.10 -3.27
CA ASP A 189 -37.23 -7.40 -2.54
C ASP A 189 -37.13 -6.53 -1.28
N ARG A 190 -36.90 -7.17 -0.13
CA ARG A 190 -36.65 -6.50 1.17
C ARG A 190 -35.45 -5.54 1.09
N TYR A 191 -34.48 -5.84 0.23
CA TYR A 191 -33.27 -5.04 0.02
C TYR A 191 -33.03 -4.81 -1.48
N PRO A 192 -33.74 -3.87 -2.10
CA PRO A 192 -33.61 -3.64 -3.52
C PRO A 192 -32.23 -3.07 -3.86
N PRO A 193 -31.69 -3.41 -5.04
CA PRO A 193 -30.39 -2.93 -5.46
C PRO A 193 -30.40 -1.41 -5.61
N CYS A 194 -29.29 -0.79 -5.22
CA CYS A 194 -29.09 0.64 -5.35
C CYS A 194 -27.76 0.88 -6.05
N ASN A 195 -27.88 1.13 -7.35
CA ASN A 195 -26.72 1.42 -8.17
C ASN A 195 -26.31 2.88 -7.94
N PRO A 196 -25.07 3.15 -7.50
CA PRO A 196 -24.62 4.51 -7.29
C PRO A 196 -24.53 5.24 -8.63
N THR A 197 -25.13 6.43 -8.69
CA THR A 197 -24.88 7.42 -9.73
C THR A 197 -23.54 8.11 -9.51
N VAL A 198 -22.94 8.58 -10.60
CA VAL A 198 -21.67 9.31 -10.60
C VAL A 198 -21.83 10.69 -11.22
N GLY A 199 -20.96 11.61 -10.83
CA GLY A 199 -20.94 12.98 -11.36
C GLY A 199 -21.87 13.93 -10.59
N SER A 200 -22.31 15.01 -11.22
CA SER A 200 -23.10 16.09 -10.58
C SER A 200 -24.48 15.66 -10.07
N ALA A 201 -24.98 14.50 -10.49
CA ALA A 201 -26.24 13.93 -10.02
C ALA A 201 -26.09 13.12 -8.71
N ALA A 202 -24.85 12.83 -8.28
CA ALA A 202 -24.55 12.10 -7.05
C ALA A 202 -24.89 12.95 -5.82
N THR A 203 -26.09 12.75 -5.28
CA THR A 203 -26.61 13.55 -4.15
C THR A 203 -26.97 12.70 -2.95
N SER A 204 -27.28 11.42 -3.15
CA SER A 204 -27.66 10.49 -2.10
C SER A 204 -26.46 10.02 -1.27
N ILE A 205 -26.74 9.47 -0.08
CA ILE A 205 -25.74 8.90 0.81
C ILE A 205 -24.89 7.85 0.09
N VAL A 206 -25.52 6.94 -0.65
CA VAL A 206 -24.84 5.84 -1.33
C VAL A 206 -23.97 6.35 -2.49
N ASP A 207 -24.43 7.36 -3.23
CA ASP A 207 -23.61 7.94 -4.31
C ASP A 207 -22.31 8.55 -3.77
N ARG A 208 -22.42 9.29 -2.66
CA ARG A 208 -21.30 9.98 -2.02
C ARG A 208 -20.32 8.98 -1.39
N VAL A 209 -20.83 7.98 -0.68
CA VAL A 209 -20.03 6.88 -0.13
C VAL A 209 -19.33 6.10 -1.25
N ALA A 210 -20.02 5.76 -2.34
CA ALA A 210 -19.42 5.08 -3.49
C ALA A 210 -18.38 5.96 -4.21
N GLY A 211 -18.56 7.28 -4.20
CA GLY A 211 -17.56 8.27 -4.63
C GLY A 211 -16.26 8.18 -3.82
N LEU A 212 -16.39 8.19 -2.49
CA LEU A 212 -15.27 8.04 -1.56
C LEU A 212 -14.58 6.67 -1.71
N GLU A 213 -15.35 5.58 -1.78
CA GLU A 213 -14.83 4.22 -2.02
C GLU A 213 -14.03 4.15 -3.33
N ARG A 214 -14.51 4.83 -4.40
CA ARG A 214 -13.80 4.88 -5.69
C ARG A 214 -12.48 5.63 -5.59
N GLN A 215 -12.46 6.81 -4.97
CA GLN A 215 -11.24 7.60 -4.78
C GLN A 215 -10.20 6.85 -3.94
N LEU A 216 -10.63 6.15 -2.89
CA LEU A 216 -9.76 5.31 -2.08
C LEU A 216 -9.21 4.10 -2.85
N ARG A 217 -10.02 3.46 -3.70
CA ARG A 217 -9.58 2.35 -4.57
C ARG A 217 -8.62 2.81 -5.67
N GLU A 218 -8.87 3.96 -6.28
CA GLU A 218 -7.92 4.57 -7.23
C GLU A 218 -6.58 4.84 -6.55
N ARG A 219 -6.61 5.41 -5.34
CA ARG A 219 -5.41 5.65 -4.53
C ARG A 219 -4.68 4.37 -4.11
N LEU A 220 -5.42 3.28 -3.85
CA LEU A 220 -4.87 1.95 -3.61
C LEU A 220 -4.20 1.40 -4.88
N ALA A 221 -4.86 1.49 -6.03
CA ALA A 221 -4.34 1.04 -7.31
C ALA A 221 -3.08 1.81 -7.73
N ASP A 222 -3.05 3.12 -7.54
CA ASP A 222 -1.90 3.98 -7.83
C ASP A 222 -0.69 3.62 -6.95
N ARG A 223 -0.91 3.27 -5.68
CA ARG A 223 0.17 2.82 -4.78
C ARG A 223 0.61 1.38 -5.04
N ALA A 224 -0.29 0.51 -5.47
CA ALA A 224 0.06 -0.84 -5.90
C ALA A 224 0.80 -0.85 -7.25
N ALA A 225 0.60 0.18 -8.07
CA ALA A 225 1.32 0.39 -9.32
C ALA A 225 2.78 0.78 -9.08
N TRP A 226 3.64 0.43 -10.04
CA TRP A 226 5.05 0.84 -9.96
C TRP A 226 5.17 2.32 -10.25
N SER A 227 5.40 3.13 -9.21
CA SER A 227 5.80 4.51 -9.41
C SER A 227 7.09 4.55 -10.23
N GLY A 228 7.12 5.40 -11.26
CA GLY A 228 8.26 5.48 -12.18
C GLY A 228 9.59 5.72 -11.45
N THR A 229 9.53 6.42 -10.32
CA THR A 229 10.67 6.66 -9.42
C THR A 229 11.19 5.38 -8.77
N VAL A 230 10.32 4.48 -8.29
CA VAL A 230 10.73 3.18 -7.74
C VAL A 230 11.34 2.30 -8.82
N ILE A 231 10.82 2.33 -10.06
CA ILE A 231 11.43 1.59 -11.19
C ILE A 231 12.86 2.07 -11.43
N VAL A 232 13.05 3.38 -11.56
CA VAL A 232 14.37 3.98 -11.80
C VAL A 232 15.32 3.69 -10.64
N ALA A 233 14.87 3.85 -9.40
CA ALA A 233 15.66 3.53 -8.20
C ALA A 233 16.06 2.05 -8.17
N THR A 234 15.15 1.14 -8.51
CA THR A 234 15.40 -0.30 -8.58
C THR A 234 16.43 -0.63 -9.65
N VAL A 235 16.31 -0.06 -10.86
CA VAL A 235 17.29 -0.26 -11.95
C VAL A 235 18.67 0.26 -11.57
N VAL A 236 18.74 1.47 -10.99
CA VAL A 236 19.99 2.07 -10.50
C VAL A 236 20.61 1.21 -9.41
N CYS A 237 19.80 0.73 -8.47
CA CYS A 237 20.23 -0.16 -7.38
C CYS A 237 20.81 -1.47 -7.92
N ILE A 238 20.08 -2.17 -8.80
CA ILE A 238 20.54 -3.43 -9.42
C ILE A 238 21.88 -3.21 -10.14
N LEU A 239 21.97 -2.15 -10.95
CA LEU A 239 23.19 -1.84 -11.68
C LEU A 239 24.36 -1.53 -10.73
N ALA A 240 24.14 -0.70 -9.70
CA ALA A 240 25.16 -0.36 -8.72
C ALA A 240 25.64 -1.59 -7.92
N LEU A 241 24.72 -2.48 -7.52
CA LEU A 241 25.03 -3.72 -6.82
C LEU A 241 25.85 -4.69 -7.68
N VAL A 242 25.47 -4.86 -8.96
CA VAL A 242 26.23 -5.72 -9.90
C VAL A 242 27.65 -5.17 -10.09
N LEU A 243 27.80 -3.86 -10.24
CA LEU A 243 29.12 -3.22 -10.38
C LEU A 243 29.94 -3.30 -9.10
N LEU A 244 29.30 -3.18 -7.94
CA LEU A 244 29.95 -3.33 -6.64
C LEU A 244 30.43 -4.78 -6.44
N ALA A 245 29.59 -5.78 -6.72
CA ALA A 245 29.94 -7.19 -6.62
C ALA A 245 31.07 -7.58 -7.58
N ALA A 246 30.97 -7.19 -8.86
CA ALA A 246 32.04 -7.40 -9.85
C ALA A 246 33.34 -6.67 -9.47
N GLY A 247 33.20 -5.48 -8.89
CA GLY A 247 34.27 -4.74 -8.25
C GLY A 247 34.95 -5.56 -7.16
N LEU A 248 34.23 -5.90 -6.09
CA LEU A 248 34.75 -6.65 -4.95
C LEU A 248 35.39 -7.98 -5.35
N TRP A 249 34.73 -8.76 -6.22
CA TRP A 249 35.24 -10.03 -6.73
C TRP A 249 36.61 -9.88 -7.40
N ARG A 250 36.77 -8.87 -8.25
CA ARG A 250 38.04 -8.61 -8.93
C ARG A 250 39.14 -8.15 -7.98
N THR A 251 38.82 -7.32 -6.98
CA THR A 251 39.81 -6.90 -5.98
C THR A 251 40.31 -8.08 -5.17
N VAL A 252 39.39 -8.97 -4.76
CA VAL A 252 39.74 -10.19 -4.04
C VAL A 252 40.55 -11.13 -4.93
N SER A 253 40.17 -11.30 -6.19
CA SER A 253 40.92 -12.14 -7.16
C SER A 253 42.33 -11.60 -7.41
N PHE A 254 42.48 -10.28 -7.57
CA PHE A 254 43.79 -9.62 -7.71
C PHE A 254 44.65 -9.84 -6.46
N LEU A 255 44.09 -9.64 -5.27
CA LEU A 255 44.78 -9.86 -3.99
C LEU A 255 45.17 -11.33 -3.82
N ARG A 256 44.27 -12.28 -4.12
CA ARG A 256 44.55 -13.73 -4.05
C ARG A 256 45.67 -14.14 -5.00
N ARG A 257 45.59 -13.74 -6.28
CA ARG A 257 46.57 -14.12 -7.30
C ARG A 257 47.95 -13.51 -7.03
N ARG A 258 48.00 -12.25 -6.58
CA ARG A 258 49.28 -11.53 -6.41
C ARG A 258 49.92 -11.73 -5.05
N PHE A 259 49.13 -11.73 -3.97
CA PHE A 259 49.64 -11.76 -2.60
C PHE A 259 49.43 -13.09 -1.88
N ARG A 260 48.76 -14.08 -2.50
CA ARG A 260 48.44 -15.38 -1.90
C ARG A 260 47.64 -15.29 -0.58
N ILE A 261 47.05 -14.12 -0.27
CA ILE A 261 46.16 -13.95 0.89
C ILE A 261 44.84 -14.66 0.59
N ARG A 262 44.54 -15.75 1.31
CA ARG A 262 43.35 -16.58 1.05
C ARG A 262 42.04 -15.88 1.42
N LEU A 263 42.04 -15.05 2.46
CA LEU A 263 40.86 -14.30 2.91
C LEU A 263 41.28 -12.95 3.52
N SER A 264 40.88 -11.84 2.91
CA SER A 264 40.93 -10.53 3.57
C SER A 264 39.66 -10.37 4.41
N VAL A 265 39.75 -10.71 5.70
CA VAL A 265 38.67 -10.54 6.69
C VAL A 265 37.91 -9.22 6.54
N PRO A 266 38.55 -8.04 6.39
CA PRO A 266 37.80 -6.79 6.34
C PRO A 266 37.03 -6.57 5.01
N LEU A 267 37.46 -7.19 3.92
CA LEU A 267 36.71 -7.20 2.65
C LEU A 267 35.51 -8.14 2.72
N ALA A 268 35.62 -9.25 3.45
CA ALA A 268 34.50 -10.14 3.73
C ALA A 268 33.45 -9.43 4.59
N VAL A 269 33.86 -8.69 5.62
CA VAL A 269 32.97 -7.87 6.45
C VAL A 269 32.28 -6.78 5.61
N ALA A 270 33.01 -6.09 4.72
CA ALA A 270 32.42 -5.09 3.84
C ALA A 270 31.43 -5.67 2.81
N ALA A 271 31.52 -6.97 2.50
CA ALA A 271 30.58 -7.66 1.62
C ALA A 271 29.35 -8.22 2.35
N LEU A 272 29.37 -8.30 3.68
CA LEU A 272 28.29 -8.87 4.50
C LEU A 272 26.92 -8.21 4.24
N PRO A 273 26.78 -6.86 4.14
CA PRO A 273 25.48 -6.26 3.85
C PRO A 273 24.96 -6.55 2.43
N LEU A 274 25.77 -7.08 1.50
CA LEU A 274 25.25 -7.59 0.23
C LEU A 274 24.41 -8.86 0.42
N LEU A 275 24.61 -9.60 1.51
CA LEU A 275 23.79 -10.75 1.87
C LEU A 275 22.40 -10.34 2.39
N ALA A 276 22.25 -9.10 2.87
CA ALA A 276 20.95 -8.57 3.28
C ALA A 276 20.07 -8.15 2.09
N VAL A 277 20.68 -7.84 0.94
CA VAL A 277 19.98 -7.45 -0.29
C VAL A 277 18.91 -8.46 -0.70
N PRO A 278 19.18 -9.78 -0.86
CA PRO A 278 18.15 -10.75 -1.25
C PRO A 278 16.98 -10.76 -0.27
N LEU A 279 17.24 -10.71 1.04
CA LEU A 279 16.20 -10.67 2.07
C LEU A 279 15.31 -9.44 1.93
N LEU A 280 15.90 -8.25 1.79
CA LEU A 280 15.17 -6.99 1.59
C LEU A 280 14.38 -6.98 0.28
N THR A 281 14.93 -7.56 -0.79
CA THR A 281 14.21 -7.67 -2.07
C THR A 281 13.05 -8.66 -1.99
N THR A 282 13.21 -9.78 -1.30
CA THR A 282 12.14 -10.75 -1.09
C THR A 282 11.01 -10.14 -0.26
N ASP A 283 11.34 -9.44 0.83
CA ASP A 283 10.36 -8.73 1.66
C ASP A 283 9.59 -7.66 0.85
N ALA A 284 10.29 -6.85 0.06
CA ALA A 284 9.64 -5.86 -0.82
C ALA A 284 8.74 -6.51 -1.89
N LEU A 285 9.13 -7.67 -2.43
CA LEU A 285 8.32 -8.40 -3.41
C LEU A 285 7.08 -9.04 -2.76
N LEU A 286 7.20 -9.60 -1.56
CA LEU A 286 6.08 -10.15 -0.80
C LEU A 286 5.08 -9.04 -0.42
N ALA A 287 5.58 -7.92 0.11
CA ALA A 287 4.73 -6.78 0.48
C ALA A 287 3.96 -6.23 -0.74
N ARG A 288 4.63 -6.17 -1.89
CA ARG A 288 4.00 -5.77 -3.15
C ARG A 288 2.98 -6.80 -3.64
N HIS A 289 3.26 -8.09 -3.50
CA HIS A 289 2.34 -9.13 -3.91
C HIS A 289 1.04 -9.04 -3.11
N ALA A 290 1.16 -8.91 -1.78
CA ALA A 290 0.04 -8.69 -0.88
C ALA A 290 -0.78 -7.43 -1.24
N GLN A 291 -0.13 -6.30 -1.54
CA GLN A 291 -0.83 -5.09 -2.00
C GLN A 291 -1.63 -5.33 -3.29
N LYS A 292 -1.07 -6.08 -4.25
CA LYS A 292 -1.77 -6.40 -5.49
C LYS A 292 -2.96 -7.34 -5.28
N GLU A 293 -2.85 -8.26 -4.34
CA GLU A 293 -3.94 -9.15 -3.96
C GLU A 293 -5.05 -8.42 -3.19
N ALA A 294 -4.72 -7.35 -2.46
CA ALA A 294 -5.72 -6.52 -1.79
C ALA A 294 -6.63 -5.74 -2.76
N VAL A 295 -6.15 -5.39 -3.96
CA VAL A 295 -6.95 -4.66 -4.98
C VAL A 295 -8.23 -5.41 -5.39
N PRO A 296 -8.18 -6.66 -5.88
CA PRO A 296 -9.39 -7.40 -6.25
C PRO A 296 -10.27 -7.70 -5.04
N VAL A 297 -9.71 -7.81 -3.83
CA VAL A 297 -10.51 -7.97 -2.60
C VAL A 297 -11.27 -6.68 -2.27
N ALA A 298 -10.65 -5.51 -2.43
CA ALA A 298 -11.34 -4.23 -2.29
C ALA A 298 -12.44 -4.02 -3.34
N ASP A 299 -12.21 -4.46 -4.59
CA ASP A 299 -13.25 -4.46 -5.62
C ASP A 299 -14.37 -5.46 -5.32
N ALA A 300 -14.03 -6.65 -4.82
CA ALA A 300 -15.00 -7.62 -4.37
C ALA A 300 -15.80 -7.10 -3.17
N LEU A 301 -15.19 -6.34 -2.26
CA LEU A 301 -15.90 -5.68 -1.16
C LEU A 301 -16.95 -4.74 -1.73
N ALA A 302 -16.59 -3.87 -2.68
CA ALA A 302 -17.54 -2.95 -3.31
C ALA A 302 -18.69 -3.65 -4.07
N GLN A 303 -18.43 -4.81 -4.67
CA GLN A 303 -19.40 -5.56 -5.49
C GLN A 303 -20.24 -6.59 -4.71
N ARG A 304 -19.66 -7.23 -3.69
CA ARG A 304 -20.27 -8.36 -2.97
C ARG A 304 -20.87 -7.99 -1.61
N THR A 305 -20.61 -6.78 -1.10
CA THR A 305 -21.32 -6.27 0.08
C THR A 305 -22.74 -5.87 -0.30
N SER A 306 -23.61 -6.88 -0.37
CA SER A 306 -25.04 -6.67 -0.50
C SER A 306 -25.71 -6.73 0.88
N PRO A 307 -26.74 -5.91 1.14
CA PRO A 307 -27.50 -5.95 2.39
C PRO A 307 -28.10 -7.34 2.65
N ARG A 308 -28.48 -8.05 1.58
CA ARG A 308 -29.00 -9.42 1.63
C ARG A 308 -27.95 -10.40 2.15
N THR A 309 -26.72 -10.33 1.65
CA THR A 309 -25.60 -11.17 2.11
C THR A 309 -25.33 -10.95 3.59
N GLU A 310 -25.21 -9.68 4.01
CA GLU A 310 -24.93 -9.29 5.41
C GLU A 310 -26.09 -9.59 6.38
N THR A 311 -27.34 -9.64 5.89
CA THR A 311 -28.48 -10.06 6.70
C THR A 311 -28.51 -11.58 6.88
N ILE A 312 -28.32 -12.34 5.80
CA ILE A 312 -28.24 -13.80 5.85
C ILE A 312 -27.08 -14.25 6.75
N ALA A 313 -25.95 -13.55 6.68
CA ALA A 313 -24.79 -13.75 7.55
C ALA A 313 -25.12 -13.74 9.05
N GLU A 314 -25.94 -12.77 9.45
CA GLU A 314 -26.29 -12.51 10.84
C GLU A 314 -27.38 -13.47 11.32
N GLU A 315 -28.37 -13.78 10.46
CA GLU A 315 -29.48 -14.67 10.78
C GLU A 315 -29.08 -16.15 10.75
N ARG A 316 -28.10 -16.51 9.90
CA ARG A 316 -27.62 -17.88 9.74
C ARG A 316 -26.09 -17.91 9.71
N PRO A 317 -25.43 -17.65 10.85
CA PRO A 317 -23.97 -17.54 10.91
C PRO A 317 -23.22 -18.83 10.57
N PHE A 318 -23.92 -19.97 10.46
CA PHE A 318 -23.34 -21.29 10.19
C PHE A 318 -23.79 -21.91 8.85
N ASP A 319 -24.68 -21.27 8.09
CA ASP A 319 -25.15 -21.79 6.79
C ASP A 319 -24.31 -21.22 5.63
N GLY A 320 -23.26 -21.94 5.25
CA GLY A 320 -22.48 -21.69 4.04
C GLY A 320 -21.04 -21.23 4.29
N PRO A 321 -20.20 -21.21 3.23
CA PRO A 321 -18.76 -20.95 3.38
C PRO A 321 -18.38 -19.47 3.61
N ASP A 322 -19.26 -18.50 3.33
CA ASP A 322 -18.95 -17.05 3.46
C ASP A 322 -20.14 -16.25 4.01
N PRO A 323 -20.62 -16.47 5.25
CA PRO A 323 -21.67 -15.65 5.81
C PRO A 323 -21.18 -14.21 6.02
N ARG A 324 -20.01 -13.96 6.63
CA ARG A 324 -19.57 -12.60 6.96
C ARG A 324 -18.71 -11.98 5.87
N ALA A 325 -19.29 -11.57 4.74
CA ALA A 325 -18.51 -11.05 3.62
C ALA A 325 -17.61 -9.87 4.02
N ILE A 326 -18.09 -8.91 4.81
CA ILE A 326 -17.23 -7.80 5.27
C ILE A 326 -16.10 -8.29 6.20
N GLU A 327 -16.40 -9.05 7.24
CA GLU A 327 -15.41 -9.49 8.25
C GLU A 327 -14.41 -10.50 7.67
N VAL A 328 -14.87 -11.40 6.79
CA VAL A 328 -14.00 -12.36 6.07
C VAL A 328 -13.11 -11.64 5.07
N LEU A 329 -13.63 -10.64 4.35
CA LEU A 329 -12.80 -9.84 3.44
C LEU A 329 -11.81 -8.96 4.22
N GLU A 330 -12.22 -8.39 5.35
CA GLU A 330 -11.33 -7.65 6.26
C GLU A 330 -10.21 -8.54 6.80
N ALA A 331 -10.55 -9.71 7.34
CA ALA A 331 -9.57 -10.69 7.80
C ALA A 331 -8.64 -11.14 6.68
N ARG A 332 -9.17 -11.37 5.47
CA ARG A 332 -8.35 -11.73 4.30
C ARG A 332 -7.42 -10.61 3.85
N ILE A 333 -7.85 -9.34 3.95
CA ILE A 333 -6.98 -8.19 3.69
C ILE A 333 -5.90 -8.10 4.76
N ASP A 334 -6.23 -8.27 6.04
CA ASP A 334 -5.26 -8.18 7.13
C ASP A 334 -4.26 -9.34 7.10
N ASP A 335 -4.74 -10.58 6.94
CA ASP A 335 -3.93 -11.79 6.79
C ASP A 335 -3.01 -11.70 5.56
N GLY A 336 -3.54 -11.29 4.41
CA GLY A 336 -2.74 -11.12 3.20
C GLY A 336 -1.64 -10.07 3.36
N LEU A 337 -1.95 -8.95 4.04
CA LEU A 337 -1.00 -7.89 4.32
C LEU A 337 -0.01 -8.24 5.45
N SER A 338 -0.37 -9.13 6.39
CA SER A 338 0.53 -9.61 7.44
C SER A 338 1.46 -10.71 6.97
N ASP A 339 0.94 -11.69 6.23
CA ASP A 339 1.69 -12.85 5.74
C ASP A 339 2.64 -12.46 4.60
N GLY A 340 2.33 -11.38 3.89
CA GLY A 340 3.17 -10.80 2.86
C GLY A 340 4.44 -10.10 3.38
N ARG A 341 4.82 -10.23 4.66
CA ARG A 341 5.98 -9.53 5.23
C ARG A 341 6.82 -10.41 6.15
N LEU A 342 8.12 -10.12 6.16
CA LEU A 342 9.04 -10.69 7.13
C LEU A 342 9.05 -9.80 8.38
N ALA A 343 8.21 -10.14 9.38
CA ALA A 343 8.05 -9.33 10.61
C ALA A 343 9.39 -9.02 11.32
N PHE A 344 10.38 -9.90 11.23
CA PHE A 344 11.72 -9.66 11.82
C PHE A 344 12.51 -8.53 11.14
N LEU A 345 12.10 -8.08 9.95
CA LEU A 345 12.69 -6.94 9.26
C LEU A 345 12.01 -5.61 9.63
N ASP A 346 11.04 -5.61 10.54
CA ASP A 346 10.41 -4.40 11.06
C ASP A 346 11.45 -3.48 11.72
N GLY A 347 11.45 -2.21 11.28
CA GLY A 347 12.45 -1.23 11.72
C GLY A 347 13.82 -1.28 11.03
N VAL A 348 14.06 -2.19 10.07
CA VAL A 348 15.36 -2.30 9.38
C VAL A 348 15.58 -1.17 8.35
N ALA A 349 14.51 -0.63 7.76
CA ALA A 349 14.57 0.42 6.73
C ALA A 349 15.51 1.61 7.06
N PRO A 350 15.44 2.27 8.24
CA PRO A 350 16.33 3.38 8.59
C PRO A 350 17.80 2.99 8.68
N PHE A 351 18.13 1.70 8.82
CA PHE A 351 19.52 1.22 8.95
C PHE A 351 20.16 0.81 7.62
N VAL A 352 19.38 0.67 6.54
CA VAL A 352 19.91 0.24 5.22
C VAL A 352 20.96 1.21 4.69
N PHE A 353 20.68 2.52 4.74
CA PHE A 353 21.61 3.54 4.28
C PHE A 353 22.85 3.70 5.19
N PRO A 354 22.72 3.79 6.53
CA PRO A 354 23.87 3.75 7.44
C PRO A 354 24.78 2.54 7.25
N ALA A 355 24.20 1.35 7.05
CA ALA A 355 24.99 0.13 6.78
C ALA A 355 25.80 0.27 5.48
N GLY A 356 25.24 0.91 4.46
CA GLY A 356 25.96 1.25 3.23
C GLY A 356 27.12 2.22 3.45
N LEU A 357 26.93 3.26 4.27
CA LEU A 357 28.00 4.20 4.63
C LEU A 357 29.15 3.53 5.39
N VAL A 358 28.83 2.67 6.36
CA VAL A 358 29.83 1.90 7.12
C VAL A 358 30.60 0.98 6.17
N SER A 359 29.91 0.31 5.26
CA SER A 359 30.54 -0.55 4.25
C SER A 359 31.46 0.22 3.30
N ALA A 360 31.04 1.41 2.88
CA ALA A 360 31.83 2.31 2.05
C ALA A 360 33.10 2.78 2.78
N ALA A 361 32.98 3.15 4.06
CA ALA A 361 34.11 3.56 4.89
C ALA A 361 35.11 2.42 5.12
N LEU A 362 34.63 1.21 5.42
CA LEU A 362 35.46 0.02 5.58
C LEU A 362 36.20 -0.34 4.29
N ALA A 363 35.50 -0.39 3.15
CA ALA A 363 36.11 -0.65 1.86
C ALA A 363 37.19 0.39 1.50
N GLY A 364 36.90 1.68 1.72
CA GLY A 364 37.83 2.77 1.51
C GLY A 364 39.07 2.69 2.40
N GLY A 365 38.89 2.45 3.70
CA GLY A 365 39.98 2.33 4.67
C GLY A 365 40.92 1.15 4.39
N VAL A 366 40.37 -0.01 4.04
CA VAL A 366 41.14 -1.21 3.69
C VAL A 366 41.93 -1.01 2.40
N LEU A 367 41.33 -0.39 1.38
CA LEU A 367 42.06 -0.08 0.15
C LEU A 367 43.16 0.96 0.38
N HIS A 368 42.93 1.91 1.30
CA HIS A 368 43.93 2.89 1.69
C HIS A 368 45.13 2.25 2.41
N SER A 369 44.90 1.30 3.33
CA SER A 369 45.97 0.59 4.03
C SER A 369 46.82 -0.24 3.06
N TYR A 370 46.19 -1.03 2.17
CA TYR A 370 46.91 -1.79 1.14
C TYR A 370 47.71 -0.90 0.20
N ARG A 371 47.21 0.29 -0.13
CA ARG A 371 47.96 1.26 -0.93
C ARG A 371 49.19 1.78 -0.19
N ARG A 372 49.09 2.05 1.11
CA ARG A 372 50.22 2.49 1.94
C ARG A 372 51.32 1.42 2.01
N GLU A 373 50.96 0.17 2.30
CA GLU A 373 51.91 -0.96 2.34
C GLU A 373 52.63 -1.14 1.00
N TYR A 374 51.91 -1.04 -0.12
CA TYR A 374 52.51 -1.10 -1.46
C TYR A 374 53.53 0.01 -1.73
N LEU A 375 53.33 1.21 -1.19
CA LEU A 375 54.25 2.33 -1.38
C LEU A 375 55.53 2.17 -0.55
N VAL A 376 55.45 1.49 0.60
CA VAL A 376 56.60 1.20 1.46
C VAL A 376 57.49 0.13 0.81
N VAL A 377 56.91 -0.96 0.29
CA VAL A 377 57.68 -2.06 -0.33
C VAL A 377 58.27 -1.68 -1.70
N ALA A 378 57.64 -0.75 -2.43
CA ALA A 378 58.08 -0.35 -3.76
C ALA A 378 59.12 0.80 -3.78
N ARG A 379 59.66 1.24 -2.63
CA ARG A 379 60.82 2.13 -2.58
C ARG A 379 62.11 1.28 -2.68
N PRO A 380 62.85 1.32 -3.80
CA PRO A 380 64.17 0.71 -3.85
C PRO A 380 65.10 1.57 -3.00
N GLY A 381 65.67 1.00 -1.92
CA GLY A 381 66.71 1.67 -1.12
C GLY A 381 66.48 1.78 0.39
N ALA A 382 65.47 1.12 0.98
CA ALA A 382 65.25 1.12 2.43
C ALA A 382 65.66 -0.22 3.11
N VAL A 383 66.67 -0.89 2.55
CA VAL A 383 67.42 -1.93 3.27
C VAL A 383 68.89 -1.58 3.08
N SER A 384 69.39 -0.79 4.02
CA SER A 384 70.80 -0.52 4.25
C SER A 384 71.01 -0.67 5.74
#